data_AF-A0A933JYM3-F1
#
_entry.id   AF-A0A933JYM3-F1
#
_cell.length_a   1.000
_cell.length_b   1.000
_cell.length_c   1.000
_cell.angle_alpha   90.00
_cell.angle_beta   90.00
_cell.angle_gamma   90.00
#
_symmetry.space_group_name_H-M   'P 1'
#
loop_
_entity.id
_entity.type
_entity.pdbx_description
1 polymer ?
#
loop_
_entity_poly.entity_id
_entity_poly.type
_entity_poly.pdbx_seq_one_letter_code
_entity_poly.pdbx_strand_id
1 'polypeptide(L)'
;MSQKISKKDRFGIYLKMESLCLETIDLSLDAALESKFKKLPFLNAARIKIEILKRLFRIAHEMEIINRKIYINLESDLQEISRMANGWIKYLNN
;
A
#
# COMPACT_ATOMS: atom_id res chain seq x y z
N MET A 1 29.80 -2.18 7.74
CA MET A 1 29.24 -2.43 9.08
C MET A 1 27.72 -2.43 8.96
N SER A 2 27.10 -3.60 8.92
CA SER A 2 25.63 -3.72 8.94
C SER A 2 25.14 -3.32 10.33
N GLN A 3 24.61 -2.10 10.46
CA GLN A 3 23.93 -1.70 11.68
C GLN A 3 22.72 -2.61 11.87
N LYS A 4 22.77 -3.50 12.88
CA LYS A 4 21.63 -4.30 13.29
C LYS A 4 20.48 -3.35 13.60
N ILE A 5 19.43 -3.40 12.79
CA ILE A 5 18.23 -2.59 12.99
C ILE A 5 17.65 -2.90 14.37
N SER A 6 17.39 -1.84 15.12
CA SER A 6 16.85 -1.97 16.47
C SER A 6 15.48 -2.65 16.42
N LYS A 7 15.10 -3.37 17.48
CA LYS A 7 13.75 -3.97 17.56
C LYS A 7 12.65 -2.90 17.45
N LYS A 8 12.94 -1.68 17.90
CA LYS A 8 12.04 -0.52 17.88
C LYS A 8 11.75 -0.06 16.45
N ASP A 9 12.76 0.03 15.60
CA ASP A 9 12.59 0.51 14.21
C ASP A 9 11.82 -0.50 13.37
N ARG A 10 12.07 -1.80 13.59
CA ARG A 10 11.26 -2.88 12.99
C ARG A 10 9.79 -2.74 13.37
N PHE A 11 9.52 -2.59 14.66
CA PHE A 11 8.16 -2.44 15.16
C PHE A 11 7.46 -1.20 14.58
N GLY A 12 8.16 -0.07 14.48
CA GLY A 12 7.63 1.16 13.88
C GLY A 12 7.25 1.00 12.40
N ILE A 13 8.09 0.30 11.62
CA ILE A 13 7.81 0.03 10.20
C ILE A 13 6.58 -0.87 10.05
N TYR A 14 6.49 -1.96 10.83
CA TYR A 14 5.34 -2.87 10.80
C TYR A 14 4.04 -2.15 11.17
N LEU A 15 4.02 -1.41 12.28
CA LEU A 15 2.86 -0.63 12.69
C LEU A 15 2.40 0.35 11.60
N LYS A 16 3.36 1.02 10.93
CA LYS A 16 3.01 1.96 9.86
C LYS A 16 2.44 1.25 8.64
N MET A 17 2.97 0.08 8.28
CA MET A 17 2.43 -0.75 7.21
C MET A 17 1.01 -1.21 7.51
N GLU A 18 0.75 -1.72 8.72
CA GLU A 18 -0.58 -2.16 9.14
C GLU A 18 -1.61 -1.02 9.08
N SER A 19 -1.25 0.16 9.61
CA SER A 19 -2.08 1.37 9.52
C SER A 19 -2.40 1.73 8.08
N LEU A 20 -1.41 1.71 7.18
CA LEU A 20 -1.62 2.04 5.77
C LEU A 20 -2.48 1.00 5.03
N CYS A 21 -2.37 -0.28 5.40
CA CYS A 21 -3.24 -1.32 4.85
C CYS A 21 -4.71 -1.05 5.24
N LEU A 22 -4.97 -0.75 6.51
CA LEU A 22 -6.31 -0.39 6.99
C LEU A 22 -6.84 0.86 6.30
N GLU A 23 -6.05 1.94 6.25
CA GLU A 23 -6.41 3.17 5.53
C GLU A 23 -6.73 2.91 4.04
N THR A 24 -6.00 2.00 3.39
CA THR A 24 -6.25 1.65 1.99
C THR A 24 -7.56 0.89 1.83
N ILE A 25 -7.90 0.00 2.77
CA ILE A 25 -9.18 -0.72 2.80
C ILE A 25 -10.32 0.27 3.02
N ASP A 26 -10.20 1.18 3.99
CA ASP A 26 -11.22 2.18 4.29
C ASP A 26 -11.52 3.05 3.06
N LEU A 27 -10.47 3.59 2.41
CA LEU A 27 -10.63 4.38 1.19
C LEU A 27 -11.24 3.58 0.03
N SER A 28 -10.97 2.27 -0.04
CA SER A 28 -11.56 1.40 -1.06
C SER A 28 -13.04 1.15 -0.79
N LEU A 29 -13.43 1.00 0.49
CA LEU A 29 -14.82 0.86 0.91
C LEU A 29 -15.61 2.17 0.68
N ASP A 30 -15.03 3.31 1.05
CA ASP A 30 -15.61 4.62 0.76
C ASP A 30 -15.86 4.79 -0.74
N ALA A 31 -14.86 4.50 -1.58
CA ALA A 31 -15.02 4.55 -3.03
C ALA A 31 -16.07 3.55 -3.55
N ALA A 32 -16.20 2.37 -2.93
CA ALA A 32 -17.17 1.37 -3.36
C ALA A 32 -18.62 1.81 -3.08
N LEU A 33 -18.87 2.35 -1.88
CA LEU A 33 -20.19 2.73 -1.38
C LEU A 33 -20.64 4.13 -1.80
N GLU A 34 -19.73 4.98 -2.26
CA GLU A 34 -20.05 6.35 -2.66
C GLU A 34 -20.72 6.44 -4.05
N SER A 35 -21.38 7.56 -4.31
CA SER A 35 -21.93 7.91 -5.63
C SER A 35 -20.83 8.09 -6.69
N LYS A 36 -21.11 7.74 -7.96
CA LYS A 36 -20.14 7.72 -9.08
C LYS A 36 -19.25 8.97 -9.16
N PHE A 37 -19.84 10.17 -9.01
CA PHE A 37 -19.14 11.46 -9.11
C PHE A 37 -18.21 11.76 -7.94
N LYS A 38 -18.39 11.10 -6.80
CA LYS A 38 -17.62 11.32 -5.57
C LYS A 38 -16.62 10.21 -5.25
N LYS A 39 -16.53 9.16 -6.09
CA LYS A 39 -15.54 8.06 -5.93
C LYS A 39 -14.10 8.48 -6.18
N LEU A 40 -13.89 9.43 -7.10
CA LEU A 40 -12.57 9.75 -7.64
C LEU A 40 -11.57 10.25 -6.57
N PRO A 41 -11.94 11.14 -5.62
CA PRO A 41 -11.06 11.53 -4.52
C PRO A 41 -10.58 10.35 -3.66
N PHE A 42 -11.48 9.43 -3.30
CA PHE A 42 -11.15 8.24 -2.50
C PHE A 42 -10.18 7.32 -3.23
N LEU A 43 -10.41 7.06 -4.52
CA LEU A 43 -9.52 6.23 -5.34
C LEU A 43 -8.13 6.86 -5.54
N ASN A 44 -8.08 8.18 -5.72
CA ASN A 44 -6.80 8.90 -5.82
C ASN A 44 -6.02 8.83 -4.50
N ALA A 45 -6.71 8.97 -3.37
CA ALA A 45 -6.10 8.79 -2.05
C ALA A 45 -5.60 7.36 -1.85
N ALA A 46 -6.42 6.35 -2.17
CA ALA A 46 -6.05 4.93 -2.06
C ALA A 46 -4.80 4.63 -2.91
N ARG A 47 -4.75 5.16 -4.15
CA ARG A 47 -3.59 5.03 -5.03
C ARG A 47 -2.30 5.54 -4.37
N ILE A 48 -2.34 6.70 -3.71
CA ILE A 48 -1.18 7.25 -3.00
C ILE A 48 -0.74 6.30 -1.88
N LYS A 49 -1.67 5.77 -1.09
CA LYS A 49 -1.38 4.83 0.01
C LYS A 49 -0.75 3.54 -0.49
N ILE A 50 -1.25 2.99 -1.60
CA ILE A 50 -0.70 1.80 -2.25
C ILE A 50 0.76 2.03 -2.68
N GLU A 51 1.09 3.17 -3.28
CA GLU A 51 2.47 3.48 -3.68
C GLU A 51 3.40 3.66 -2.46
N ILE A 52 2.89 4.23 -1.37
CA ILE A 52 3.63 4.31 -0.10
C ILE A 52 3.89 2.90 0.45
N LEU A 53 2.90 2.00 0.44
CA LEU A 53 3.05 0.61 0.88
C LEU A 53 4.13 -0.13 0.08
N LYS A 54 4.11 -0.05 -1.26
CA LYS A 54 5.16 -0.65 -2.11
C LYS A 54 6.56 -0.16 -1.71
N ARG A 55 6.71 1.15 -1.52
CA ARG A 55 7.98 1.74 -1.11
C ARG A 55 8.43 1.25 0.27
N LEU A 56 7.51 1.13 1.22
CA LEU A 56 7.81 0.62 2.56
C LEU A 56 8.22 -0.86 2.54
N PHE A 57 7.55 -1.71 1.75
CA PHE A 57 7.93 -3.12 1.64
C PHE A 57 9.30 -3.29 0.99
N ARG A 58 9.61 -2.48 -0.03
CA ARG A 58 10.95 -2.44 -0.61
C ARG A 58 12.00 -2.03 0.42
N ILE A 59 11.76 -0.98 1.19
CA ILE A 59 12.66 -0.54 2.27
C ILE A 59 12.83 -1.65 3.31
N ALA A 60 11.74 -2.29 3.75
CA ALA A 60 11.80 -3.38 4.71
C ALA A 60 12.63 -4.57 4.20
N HIS A 61 12.57 -4.86 2.90
CA HIS A 61 13.43 -5.89 2.29
C HIS A 61 14.90 -5.46 2.20
N GLU A 62 15.18 -4.23 1.75
CA GLU A 62 16.54 -3.66 1.70
C GLU A 62 17.20 -3.60 3.09
N MET A 63 16.37 -3.45 4.12
CA MET A 63 16.73 -3.45 5.53
C MET A 63 16.78 -4.87 6.14
N GLU A 64 16.58 -5.94 5.37
CA GLU A 64 16.55 -7.32 5.87
C GLU A 64 15.51 -7.55 6.99
N ILE A 65 14.47 -6.72 7.07
CA ILE A 65 13.36 -6.85 8.03
C ILE A 65 12.42 -7.97 7.56
N ILE A 66 12.19 -8.04 6.26
CA ILE A 66 11.47 -9.14 5.61
C ILE A 66 12.39 -9.87 4.64
N ASN A 67 12.19 -11.18 4.50
CA ASN A 67 12.95 -11.97 3.54
C ASN A 67 12.43 -11.77 2.10
N ARG A 68 13.26 -12.17 1.13
CA ARG A 68 12.96 -12.04 -0.30
C ARG A 68 11.65 -12.71 -0.73
N LYS A 69 11.32 -13.88 -0.17
CA LYS A 69 10.09 -14.61 -0.52
C LYS A 69 8.85 -13.81 -0.10
N ILE A 70 8.86 -13.27 1.12
CA ILE A 70 7.78 -12.40 1.63
C ILE A 70 7.66 -11.14 0.78
N TYR A 71 8.79 -10.48 0.49
CA TYR A 71 8.81 -9.28 -0.33
C TYR A 71 8.21 -9.51 -1.73
N ILE A 72 8.61 -10.57 -2.42
CA ILE A 72 8.10 -10.87 -3.79
C ILE A 72 6.59 -11.07 -3.77
N ASN A 73 6.06 -11.82 -2.81
CA ASN A 73 4.62 -12.06 -2.71
C ASN A 73 3.86 -10.75 -2.47
N LEU A 74 4.29 -9.95 -1.48
CA LEU A 74 3.62 -8.69 -1.13
C LEU A 74 3.70 -7.65 -2.27
N GLU A 75 4.84 -7.56 -2.95
CA GLU A 75 5.00 -6.65 -4.09
C GLU A 75 4.11 -7.08 -5.26
N SER A 76 3.97 -8.38 -5.53
CA SER A 76 3.06 -8.90 -6.55
C SER A 76 1.60 -8.51 -6.25
N ASP A 77 1.16 -8.73 -5.01
CA ASP A 77 -0.20 -8.40 -4.58
C ASP A 77 -0.47 -6.89 -4.70
N LEU A 78 0.48 -6.05 -4.27
CA LEU A 78 0.34 -4.59 -4.37
C LEU A 78 0.37 -4.07 -5.80
N GLN A 79 1.11 -4.72 -6.70
CA GLN A 79 1.08 -4.38 -8.12
C GLN A 79 -0.29 -4.68 -8.74
N GLU A 80 -0.90 -5.80 -8.38
CA GLU A 80 -2.26 -6.14 -8.80
C GLU A 80 -3.28 -5.14 -8.25
N ILE A 81 -3.23 -4.83 -6.95
CA ILE A 81 -4.12 -3.84 -6.31
C ILE A 81 -3.98 -2.47 -6.99
N SER A 82 -2.75 -2.02 -7.26
CA SER A 82 -2.48 -0.75 -7.97
C SER A 82 -3.05 -0.75 -9.39
N ARG A 83 -2.94 -1.86 -10.12
CA ARG A 83 -3.55 -2.02 -11.45
C ARG A 83 -5.08 -1.91 -11.38
N MET A 84 -5.71 -2.56 -10.41
CA MET A 84 -7.17 -2.50 -10.21
C MET A 84 -7.65 -1.08 -9.87
N ALA A 85 -6.99 -0.41 -8.92
CA ALA A 85 -7.32 0.96 -8.54
C ALA A 85 -7.18 1.94 -9.73
N ASN A 86 -6.12 1.82 -10.52
CA ASN A 86 -5.93 2.61 -11.73
C ASN A 86 -6.98 2.31 -12.80
N GLY A 87 -7.46 1.06 -12.90
CA GLY A 87 -8.57 0.68 -13.78
C GLY A 87 -9.86 1.42 -13.44
N TRP A 88 -10.20 1.52 -12.15
CA TRP A 88 -11.36 2.29 -11.68
C TRP A 88 -11.22 3.78 -11.95
N ILE A 89 -10.05 4.36 -11.69
CA ILE A 89 -9.78 5.79 -11.98
C ILE A 89 -9.95 6.08 -13.47
N LYS A 90 -9.40 5.23 -14.35
CA LYS A 90 -9.57 5.36 -15.81
C LYS A 90 -11.03 5.26 -16.23
N TYR A 91 -11.78 4.31 -15.67
CA TYR A 91 -13.21 4.15 -15.96
C TYR A 91 -14.05 5.36 -15.55
N LEU A 92 -13.67 6.08 -14.49
CA LEU A 92 -14.40 7.27 -14.03
C LEU A 92 -14.01 8.56 -14.76
N ASN A 93 -12.81 8.60 -15.35
CA ASN A 93 -12.32 9.73 -16.14
C ASN A 93 -12.68 9.63 -17.63
N ASN A 94 -13.14 8.47 -18.08
CA ASN A 94 -13.68 8.23 -19.42
C ASN A 94 -15.21 8.40 -19.43
#